data_AF-A0A929XGT2-F1
#
_entry.id   AF-A0A929XGT2-F1
#
_cell.length_a   1.000
_cell.length_b   1.000
_cell.length_c   1.000
_cell.angle_alpha   90.00
_cell.angle_beta   90.00
_cell.angle_gamma   90.00
#
_symmetry.space_group_name_H-M   'P 1'
#
loop_
_entity.id
_entity.type
_entity.pdbx_description
1 polymer ?
#
loop_
_entity_poly.entity_id
_entity_poly.type
_entity_poly.pdbx_seq_one_letter_code
_entity_poly.pdbx_strand_id
1 'polypeptide(L)'
;MVEYIKDIDNSKSIVVFSTNKLSTELSKYRKISLGIIWWSEVGLKVSNKAIKKIEKQHFVVKNKSGFTELIPVKLIKETEEYSLVSGYASKLRSKQNSKELIDIPILQEFDEVILNPKISDEEASVYLKLDLNNSSNTEEAEIK
;
A
#
# COMPACT_ATOMS: atom_id res chain seq x y z
N MET A 1 -20.88 -5.50 10.89
CA MET A 1 -20.30 -4.85 9.70
C MET A 1 -20.50 -3.35 9.85
N VAL A 2 -19.70 -2.50 9.19
CA VAL A 2 -20.01 -1.06 9.12
C VAL A 2 -21.30 -0.92 8.32
N GLU A 3 -22.31 -0.32 8.94
CA GLU A 3 -23.61 -0.09 8.32
C GLU A 3 -23.69 1.33 7.75
N TYR A 4 -23.12 2.29 8.48
CA TYR A 4 -23.26 3.70 8.14
C TYR A 4 -22.08 4.52 8.64
N ILE A 5 -21.65 5.48 7.82
CA ILE A 5 -20.69 6.53 8.17
C ILE A 5 -21.33 7.86 7.80
N LYS A 6 -21.32 8.81 8.73
CA LYS A 6 -21.74 10.21 8.50
C LYS A 6 -20.67 11.16 8.96
N ASP A 7 -20.24 12.05 8.09
CA ASP A 7 -19.47 13.20 8.50
C ASP A 7 -20.44 14.29 8.98
N ILE A 8 -20.29 14.70 10.24
CA ILE A 8 -21.06 15.82 10.81
C ILE A 8 -20.38 17.13 10.42
N ASP A 9 -19.05 17.18 10.54
CA ASP A 9 -18.19 18.31 10.19
C ASP A 9 -16.77 17.81 9.89
N ASN A 10 -15.84 18.72 9.58
CA ASN A 10 -14.44 18.40 9.23
C ASN A 10 -13.65 17.67 10.33
N SER A 11 -14.20 17.51 11.54
CA SER A 11 -13.53 16.92 12.71
C SER A 11 -14.31 15.78 13.36
N LYS A 12 -15.55 15.52 12.93
CA LYS A 12 -16.45 14.56 13.59
C LYS A 12 -17.20 13.71 12.58
N SER A 13 -17.10 12.40 12.80
CA SER A 13 -17.86 11.40 12.07
C SER A 13 -18.63 10.49 13.03
N ILE A 14 -19.85 10.10 12.65
CA ILE A 14 -20.60 9.01 13.27
C ILE A 14 -20.35 7.76 12.47
N VAL A 15 -19.96 6.67 13.16
CA VAL A 15 -19.82 5.34 12.57
C VAL A 15 -20.77 4.40 13.29
N VAL A 16 -21.67 3.77 12.54
CA VAL A 16 -22.62 2.79 13.07
C VAL A 16 -22.20 1.40 12.61
N PHE A 17 -22.03 0.50 13.57
CA PHE A 17 -21.72 -0.90 13.34
C PHE A 17 -22.94 -1.75 13.69
N SER A 18 -23.38 -2.60 12.75
CA SER A 18 -24.44 -3.58 13.00
C SER A 18 -23.88 -4.96 13.27
N THR A 19 -24.56 -5.72 14.12
CA THR A 19 -24.28 -7.14 14.36
C THR A 19 -25.57 -7.89 14.63
N ASN A 20 -25.74 -9.05 14.00
CA ASN A 20 -26.85 -9.96 14.30
C ASN A 20 -26.48 -11.00 15.38
N LYS A 21 -25.27 -10.90 15.96
CA LYS A 21 -24.74 -11.88 16.93
C LYS A 21 -24.99 -11.51 18.40
N LEU A 22 -25.60 -10.36 18.69
CA LEU A 22 -25.98 -9.96 20.04
C LEU A 22 -27.48 -9.72 20.12
N SER A 23 -28.17 -10.44 21.01
CA SER A 23 -29.54 -10.08 21.40
C SER A 23 -29.53 -8.89 22.36
N THR A 24 -30.67 -8.20 22.46
CA THR A 24 -30.86 -7.03 23.35
C THR A 24 -30.59 -7.36 24.82
N GLU A 25 -30.88 -8.59 25.25
CA GLU A 25 -30.55 -9.04 26.61
C GLU A 25 -29.04 -9.17 26.81
N LEU A 26 -28.35 -9.77 25.83
CA LEU A 26 -26.91 -10.04 25.94
C LEU A 26 -26.06 -8.76 25.86
N SER A 27 -26.55 -7.71 25.18
CA SER A 27 -25.84 -6.42 25.10
C SER A 27 -25.83 -5.66 26.40
N LYS A 28 -26.82 -5.86 27.29
CA LYS A 28 -26.91 -5.18 28.59
C LYS A 28 -25.78 -5.59 29.55
N TYR A 29 -25.28 -6.82 29.43
CA TYR A 29 -24.37 -7.42 30.41
C TYR A 29 -22.95 -7.67 29.88
N ARG A 30 -22.68 -7.36 28.61
CA ARG A 30 -21.37 -7.61 27.97
C ARG A 30 -20.68 -6.31 27.63
N LYS A 31 -19.41 -6.21 27.99
CA LYS A 31 -18.53 -5.14 27.52
C LYS A 31 -18.28 -5.33 26.02
N ILE A 32 -18.47 -4.27 25.24
CA ILE A 32 -18.12 -4.23 23.83
C ILE A 32 -16.75 -3.56 23.72
N SER A 33 -15.82 -4.21 23.04
CA SER A 33 -14.50 -3.64 22.70
C SER A 33 -14.36 -3.59 21.18
N LEU A 34 -13.91 -2.45 20.67
CA LEU A 34 -13.76 -2.20 19.24
C LEU A 34 -12.34 -1.69 18.98
N GLY A 35 -11.65 -2.32 18.03
CA GLY A 35 -10.44 -1.78 17.43
C GLY A 35 -10.80 -1.14 16.10
N ILE A 36 -10.55 0.16 15.95
CA ILE A 36 -10.84 0.90 14.72
C ILE A 36 -9.52 1.37 14.12
N ILE A 37 -9.29 1.04 12.85
CA ILE A 37 -8.20 1.59 12.05
C ILE A 37 -8.82 2.64 11.13
N TRP A 38 -8.42 3.90 11.31
CA TRP A 38 -9.02 5.05 10.62
C TRP A 38 -7.96 5.84 9.87
N TRP A 39 -7.80 5.58 8.57
CA TRP A 39 -6.78 6.24 7.75
C TRP A 39 -7.39 6.87 6.50
N SER A 40 -6.87 8.05 6.14
CA SER A 40 -7.09 8.70 4.84
C SER A 40 -6.28 8.05 3.72
N GLU A 41 -5.16 7.40 4.09
CA GLU A 41 -4.21 6.85 3.13
C GLU A 41 -4.73 5.57 2.47
N VAL A 42 -4.64 5.52 1.15
CA VAL A 42 -5.06 4.38 0.33
C VAL A 42 -3.82 3.73 -0.27
N GLY A 43 -3.68 2.41 -0.11
CA GLY A 43 -2.60 1.64 -0.69
C GLY A 43 -2.78 0.14 -0.48
N LEU A 44 -1.91 -0.64 -1.10
CA LEU A 44 -1.86 -2.08 -0.94
C LEU A 44 -1.26 -2.42 0.43
N LYS A 45 -1.99 -3.20 1.22
CA LYS A 45 -1.50 -3.71 2.50
C LYS A 45 -0.48 -4.81 2.26
N VAL A 46 0.77 -4.57 2.66
CA VAL A 46 1.88 -5.51 2.50
C VAL A 46 2.56 -5.72 3.85
N SER A 47 2.86 -6.97 4.20
CA SER A 47 3.62 -7.30 5.42
C SER A 47 4.97 -6.59 5.41
N ASN A 48 5.39 -6.02 6.55
CA ASN A 48 6.71 -5.38 6.65
C ASN A 48 7.84 -6.36 6.32
N LYS A 49 7.63 -7.66 6.57
CA LYS A 49 8.60 -8.72 6.24
C LYS A 49 8.76 -8.96 4.74
N ALA A 50 7.78 -8.57 3.91
CA ALA A 50 7.87 -8.68 2.46
C ALA A 50 8.59 -7.50 1.81
N ILE A 51 8.80 -6.41 2.56
CA ILE A 51 9.40 -5.18 2.06
C ILE A 51 10.89 -5.19 2.39
N LYS A 52 11.72 -5.08 1.36
CA LYS A 52 13.16 -4.90 1.51
C LYS A 52 13.54 -3.48 1.13
N LYS A 53 14.26 -2.81 2.01
CA LYS A 53 14.92 -1.53 1.70
C LYS A 53 16.33 -1.79 1.19
N ILE A 54 16.64 -1.26 0.02
CA ILE A 54 18.00 -1.23 -0.55
C ILE A 54 18.30 0.23 -0.88
N GLU A 55 19.40 0.73 -0.31
CA GLU A 55 19.71 2.17 -0.29
C GLU A 55 18.53 3.03 0.23
N LYS A 56 17.88 3.78 -0.66
CA LYS A 56 16.74 4.67 -0.36
C LYS A 56 15.42 4.19 -0.98
N GLN A 57 15.42 3.05 -1.68
CA GLN A 57 14.25 2.50 -2.35
C GLN A 57 13.71 1.28 -1.63
N HIS A 58 12.40 1.07 -1.73
CA HIS A 58 11.70 -0.08 -1.15
C HIS A 58 11.27 -1.03 -2.25
N PHE A 59 11.38 -2.32 -1.99
CA PHE A 59 11.11 -3.37 -2.95
C PHE A 59 10.27 -4.47 -2.34
N VAL A 60 9.45 -5.09 -3.17
CA VAL A 60 8.80 -6.37 -2.89
C VAL A 60 9.16 -7.37 -3.98
N VAL A 61 9.12 -8.66 -3.67
CA VAL A 61 9.27 -9.72 -4.67
C VAL A 61 7.94 -10.43 -4.80
N LYS A 62 7.40 -10.42 -6.01
CA LYS A 62 6.19 -11.12 -6.38
C LYS A 62 6.51 -12.48 -6.96
N ASN A 63 5.71 -13.49 -6.65
CA ASN A 63 5.68 -14.74 -7.40
C ASN A 63 4.63 -14.64 -8.52
N LYS A 64 5.07 -14.84 -9.77
CA LYS A 64 4.22 -14.86 -10.95
C LYS A 64 4.46 -16.13 -11.74
N SER A 65 3.52 -17.07 -11.66
CA SER A 65 3.56 -18.34 -12.39
C SER A 65 4.85 -19.14 -12.18
N GLY A 66 5.43 -19.09 -10.97
CA GLY A 66 6.66 -19.81 -10.61
C GLY A 66 7.94 -19.02 -10.83
N PHE A 67 7.88 -17.80 -11.36
CA PHE A 67 9.01 -16.89 -11.48
C PHE A 67 8.90 -15.75 -10.47
N THR A 68 10.04 -15.30 -9.96
CA THR A 68 10.11 -14.15 -9.05
C THR A 68 10.31 -12.86 -9.83
N GLU A 69 9.55 -11.84 -9.50
CA GLU A 69 9.61 -10.51 -10.12
C GLU A 69 9.88 -9.47 -9.04
N LEU A 70 11.00 -8.74 -9.16
CA LEU A 70 11.37 -7.65 -8.25
C LEU A 70 10.62 -6.38 -8.63
N ILE A 71 9.94 -5.78 -7.66
CA ILE A 71 9.07 -4.62 -7.89
C ILE A 71 9.47 -3.48 -6.95
N PRO A 72 9.90 -2.31 -7.48
CA PRO A 72 10.04 -1.11 -6.67
C PRO A 72 8.66 -0.60 -6.23
N VAL A 73 8.53 -0.22 -4.96
CA VAL A 73 7.29 0.29 -4.38
C VAL A 73 7.52 1.59 -3.60
N LYS A 74 6.49 2.42 -3.53
CA LYS A 74 6.45 3.61 -2.69
C LYS A 74 5.82 3.26 -1.35
N LEU A 75 6.52 3.55 -0.26
CA LEU A 75 5.99 3.40 1.09
C LEU A 75 5.08 4.59 1.39
N ILE A 76 3.79 4.34 1.65
CA ILE A 76 2.80 5.37 1.98
C ILE A 76 2.71 5.54 3.49
N LYS A 77 2.53 4.42 4.20
CA LYS A 77 2.39 4.41 5.66
C LYS A 77 2.92 3.11 6.24
N GLU A 78 3.65 3.20 7.33
CA GLU A 78 4.19 2.05 8.06
C GLU A 78 3.46 1.87 9.40
N THR A 79 3.23 0.61 9.78
CA THR A 79 2.79 0.21 11.12
C THR A 79 3.74 -0.83 11.68
N GLU A 80 3.47 -1.35 12.87
CA GLU A 80 4.28 -2.41 13.48
C GLU A 80 4.26 -3.72 12.65
N GLU A 81 3.11 -4.10 12.10
CA GLU A 81 2.94 -5.39 11.43
C GLU A 81 3.02 -5.32 9.90
N TYR A 82 2.51 -4.22 9.32
CA TYR A 82 2.37 -4.06 7.88
C TYR A 82 2.54 -2.62 7.44
N SER A 83 2.71 -2.42 6.15
CA SER A 83 2.77 -1.11 5.52
C SER A 83 1.75 -1.01 4.40
N LEU A 84 1.27 0.20 4.16
CA LEU A 84 0.60 0.55 2.92
C LEU A 84 1.65 0.96 1.90
N VAL A 85 1.59 0.34 0.73
CA VAL A 85 2.47 0.64 -0.39
C VAL A 85 1.67 0.95 -1.65
N SER A 86 2.26 1.73 -2.54
CA SER A 86 1.76 1.94 -3.91
C SER A 86 2.81 1.53 -4.93
N GLY A 87 2.35 1.07 -6.09
CA GLY A 87 3.20 0.86 -7.24
C GLY A 87 3.57 2.18 -7.92
N TYR A 88 4.67 2.17 -8.67
CA TYR A 88 4.99 3.24 -9.60
C TYR A 88 4.24 3.07 -10.92
N ALA A 89 4.31 4.09 -11.79
CA ALA A 89 3.88 3.95 -13.17
C ALA A 89 4.63 2.81 -13.86
N SER A 90 3.95 2.10 -14.77
CA SER A 90 4.51 0.94 -15.48
C SER A 90 5.72 1.26 -16.35
N LYS A 91 5.99 2.54 -16.61
CA LYS A 91 7.20 3.02 -17.29
C LYS A 91 7.74 4.25 -16.57
N LEU A 92 8.99 4.19 -16.14
CA LEU A 92 9.69 5.35 -15.57
C LEU A 92 10.99 5.64 -16.32
N ARG A 93 11.42 6.90 -16.23
CA ARG A 93 12.70 7.32 -16.82
C ARG A 93 13.87 6.84 -15.97
N SER A 94 14.93 6.40 -16.65
CA SER A 94 16.14 5.97 -15.97
C SER A 94 16.79 7.09 -15.15
N LYS A 95 16.76 8.36 -15.57
CA LYS A 95 17.30 9.51 -14.82
C LYS A 95 16.53 10.78 -15.20
N GLN A 96 16.65 11.83 -14.38
CA GLN A 96 16.17 13.15 -14.75
C GLN A 96 16.81 13.56 -16.09
N ASN A 97 15.98 13.80 -17.10
CA ASN A 97 16.34 14.11 -18.49
C ASN A 97 16.80 12.95 -19.41
N SER A 98 16.73 11.69 -18.98
CA SER A 98 16.98 10.56 -19.91
C SER A 98 15.80 10.37 -20.87
N LYS A 99 16.09 9.88 -22.09
CA LYS A 99 15.10 9.34 -23.03
C LYS A 99 14.82 7.85 -22.81
N GLU A 100 15.71 7.16 -22.09
CA GLU A 100 15.54 5.75 -21.73
C GLU A 100 14.40 5.59 -20.73
N LEU A 101 13.46 4.72 -21.09
CA LEU A 101 12.34 4.27 -20.25
C LEU A 101 12.61 2.83 -19.81
N ILE A 102 12.29 2.56 -18.55
CA ILE A 102 12.41 1.24 -17.94
C ILE A 102 11.00 0.80 -17.58
N ASP A 103 10.67 -0.42 -18.00
CA ASP A 103 9.40 -1.04 -17.65
C ASP A 103 9.44 -1.50 -16.19
N ILE A 104 8.38 -1.18 -15.47
CA ILE A 104 8.21 -1.51 -14.06
C ILE A 104 7.04 -2.49 -13.90
N PRO A 105 7.27 -3.64 -13.27
CA PRO A 105 6.20 -4.55 -12.91
C PRO A 105 5.14 -3.89 -12.03
N ILE A 106 3.87 -4.23 -12.28
CA ILE A 106 2.75 -3.74 -11.47
C ILE A 106 2.52 -4.70 -10.30
N LEU A 107 2.31 -4.14 -9.11
CA LEU A 107 1.79 -4.87 -7.95
C LEU A 107 0.27 -4.65 -7.86
N GLN A 108 -0.51 -5.72 -7.75
CA GLN A 108 -1.97 -5.68 -7.67
C GLN A 108 -2.49 -6.35 -6.41
N GLU A 109 -3.76 -6.12 -6.09
CA GLU A 109 -4.44 -6.88 -5.05
C GLU A 109 -4.41 -8.38 -5.35
N PHE A 110 -4.24 -9.19 -4.30
CA PHE A 110 -4.15 -10.65 -4.37
C PHE A 110 -2.88 -11.21 -5.06
N ASP A 111 -1.93 -10.38 -5.44
CA ASP A 111 -0.60 -10.85 -5.86
C ASP A 111 0.12 -11.57 -4.70
N GLU A 112 0.79 -12.68 -5.01
CA GLU A 112 1.61 -13.41 -4.05
C GLU A 112 2.93 -12.68 -3.82
N VAL A 113 3.15 -12.17 -2.60
CA VAL A 113 4.41 -11.54 -2.19
C VAL A 113 5.25 -12.46 -1.31
N ILE A 114 6.54 -12.52 -1.59
CA ILE A 114 7.49 -13.35 -0.84
C ILE A 114 7.89 -12.64 0.45
N LEU A 115 7.78 -13.36 1.58
CA LEU A 115 8.27 -12.89 2.87
C LEU A 115 9.80 -13.09 2.97
N ASN A 116 10.48 -12.11 3.57
CA ASN A 116 11.93 -12.07 3.71
C ASN A 116 12.67 -12.37 2.39
N PRO A 117 12.37 -11.62 1.31
CA PRO A 117 12.94 -11.91 0.01
C PRO A 117 14.45 -11.73 0.02
N LYS A 118 15.16 -12.64 -0.65
CA LYS A 118 16.57 -12.48 -0.98
C LYS A 118 16.64 -11.75 -2.31
N ILE A 119 17.20 -10.55 -2.29
CA ILE A 119 17.36 -9.70 -3.48
C ILE A 119 18.85 -9.47 -3.66
N SER A 120 19.35 -9.71 -4.87
CA SER A 120 20.73 -9.37 -5.21
C SER A 120 20.86 -7.88 -5.53
N ASP A 121 22.03 -7.30 -5.25
CA ASP A 121 22.30 -5.90 -5.57
C ASP A 121 22.26 -5.64 -7.09
N GLU A 122 22.59 -6.65 -7.90
CA GLU A 122 22.55 -6.60 -9.36
C GLU A 122 21.11 -6.45 -9.89
N GLU A 123 20.16 -7.23 -9.37
CA GLU A 123 18.74 -7.13 -9.73
C GLU A 123 18.16 -5.77 -9.32
N ALA A 124 18.53 -5.27 -8.14
CA ALA A 124 18.07 -3.98 -7.65
C ALA A 124 18.67 -2.80 -8.44
N SER A 125 19.90 -2.92 -8.93
CA SER A 125 20.62 -1.87 -9.67
C SER A 125 19.87 -1.34 -10.90
N VAL A 126 19.05 -2.19 -11.53
CA VAL A 126 18.19 -1.79 -12.66
C VAL A 126 17.20 -0.69 -12.26
N TYR A 127 16.70 -0.75 -11.04
CA TYR A 127 15.71 0.19 -10.50
C TYR A 127 16.35 1.29 -9.65
N LEU A 128 17.50 1.04 -9.02
CA LEU A 128 18.21 2.06 -8.23
C LEU A 128 18.62 3.28 -9.06
N LYS A 129 18.84 3.10 -10.37
CA LYS A 129 19.08 4.23 -11.27
C LYS A 129 17.87 5.15 -11.43
N LEU A 130 16.64 4.64 -11.27
CA LEU A 130 15.40 5.39 -11.49
C LEU A 130 15.28 6.65 -10.64
N ASP A 131 14.73 7.70 -11.25
CA ASP A 131 14.31 8.89 -10.51
C ASP A 131 12.88 8.70 -9.97
N LEU A 132 12.78 8.28 -8.71
CA LEU A 132 11.50 8.00 -8.06
C LEU A 132 10.88 9.23 -7.36
N ASN A 133 11.63 10.33 -7.24
CA ASN A 133 11.24 11.51 -6.44
C ASN A 133 10.27 12.46 -7.15
N ASN A 134 10.03 12.27 -8.45
CA ASN A 134 9.22 13.19 -9.27
C ASN A 134 7.82 12.66 -9.62
N SER A 135 7.37 11.58 -8.98
CA SER A 135 6.03 10.99 -9.20
C SER A 135 4.93 11.56 -8.29
N SER A 136 5.23 12.60 -7.50
CA SER A 136 4.29 13.23 -6.56
C SER A 136 3.58 14.48 -7.10
N ASN A 137 3.56 14.69 -8.41
CA ASN A 137 2.64 15.66 -9.02
C ASN A 137 1.62 14.87 -9.83
N THR A 138 0.57 14.43 -9.14
CA THR A 138 -0.73 14.23 -9.76
C THR A 138 -1.08 15.56 -10.42
N GLU A 139 -1.07 15.61 -11.76
CA GLU A 139 -1.92 16.56 -12.46
C GLU A 139 -3.35 16.20 -12.05
N GLU A 140 -3.84 16.84 -10.99
CA GLU A 140 -5.27 17.03 -10.78
C GLU A 140 -5.75 17.73 -12.05
N ALA A 141 -6.32 16.95 -12.96
CA ALA A 141 -7.13 17.51 -14.03
C ALA A 141 -8.29 18.25 -13.34
N GLU A 142 -8.13 19.57 -13.22
CA GLU A 142 -9.24 20.49 -13.03
C GLU A 142 -10.26 20.21 -14.14
N ILE A 143 -11.34 19.51 -13.80
CA ILE A 143 -12.53 19.50 -14.62
C ILE A 143 -13.30 20.77 -14.23
N LYS A 144 -13.21 21.76 -15.12
CA LYS A 144 -14.09 22.93 -15.19
C LYS A 144 -15.54 22.54 -15.45
#